data_AF-A0A7W4D7J1-F1
#
_entry.id   AF-A0A7W4D7J1-F1
#
_cell.length_a   1.000
_cell.length_b   1.000
_cell.length_c   1.000
_cell.angle_alpha   90.00
_cell.angle_beta   90.00
_cell.angle_gamma   90.00
#
_symmetry.space_group_name_H-M   'P 1'
#
loop_
_entity.id
_entity.type
_entity.pdbx_description
1 polymer ?
#
loop_
_entity_poly.entity_id
_entity_poly.type
_entity_poly.pdbx_seq_one_letter_code
_entity_poly.pdbx_strand_id
1 'polypeptide(L)'
;MTHPPPPTPCPGTHPYGSGTGAKLAWWATRHQLQKPIITILAGTVALATAAIAWPLGALSTASLILLGLATFYGAVAATTVAAHLITLRHWARHGWLVGYFTADASQLVHPEDGVWVLSEHHARRRGRGHGAQLRALLWPHLMGEADRLDAAVRMATRVPMLADQYRAEIPGLVVDRVEAGVVHLMRQSA
;
A
#
# COMPACT_ATOMS: atom_id res chain seq x y z
N MET A 1 -23.04 0.42 -12.25
CA MET A 1 -22.20 1.60 -12.56
C MET A 1 -21.14 1.14 -13.55
N THR A 2 -20.90 1.87 -14.62
CA THR A 2 -19.86 1.55 -15.60
C THR A 2 -18.50 2.03 -15.07
N HIS A 3 -17.53 1.12 -14.98
CA HIS A 3 -16.18 1.53 -14.60
C HIS A 3 -15.55 2.40 -15.69
N PRO A 4 -14.82 3.46 -15.33
CA PRO A 4 -14.02 4.18 -16.31
C PRO A 4 -13.01 3.23 -16.95
N PRO A 5 -12.66 3.43 -18.23
CA PRO A 5 -11.67 2.60 -18.91
C PRO A 5 -10.31 2.65 -18.19
N PRO A 6 -9.49 1.60 -18.28
CA PRO A 6 -8.15 1.60 -17.69
C PRO A 6 -7.23 2.60 -18.42
N PRO A 7 -6.29 3.24 -17.69
CA PRO A 7 -5.22 4.03 -18.31
C PRO A 7 -4.30 3.13 -19.14
N THR A 8 -3.69 3.72 -20.16
CA THR A 8 -2.66 3.03 -20.95
C THR A 8 -1.34 2.85 -20.15
N PRO A 9 -0.47 1.91 -20.56
CA PRO A 9 0.87 1.78 -19.99
C PRO A 9 1.69 3.07 -20.09
N CYS A 10 2.44 3.40 -19.04
CA CYS A 10 3.32 4.57 -19.01
C CYS A 10 4.73 4.15 -19.44
N PRO A 11 5.32 4.77 -20.47
CA PRO A 11 6.73 4.55 -20.81
C PRO A 11 7.65 4.74 -19.60
N GLY A 12 8.69 3.88 -19.49
CA GLY A 12 9.61 3.91 -18.35
C GLY A 12 9.08 3.23 -17.07
N THR A 13 7.90 2.61 -17.14
CA THR A 13 7.35 1.76 -16.08
C THR A 13 7.12 0.34 -16.57
N HIS A 14 7.15 -0.62 -15.66
CA HIS A 14 6.72 -1.98 -15.94
C HIS A 14 5.25 -2.16 -15.52
N PRO A 15 4.45 -2.96 -16.25
CA PRO A 15 3.08 -3.25 -15.88
C PRO A 15 2.99 -4.20 -14.69
N TYR A 16 1.81 -4.28 -14.08
CA TYR A 16 1.49 -5.32 -13.11
C TYR A 16 1.51 -6.71 -13.76
N GLY A 17 2.26 -7.66 -13.18
CA GLY A 17 2.46 -8.99 -13.75
C GLY A 17 2.77 -10.07 -12.73
N SER A 18 3.11 -11.27 -13.21
CA SER A 18 3.45 -12.43 -12.39
C SER A 18 4.73 -12.16 -11.59
N GLY A 19 4.61 -12.00 -10.28
CA GLY A 19 5.72 -11.69 -9.36
C GLY A 19 5.62 -10.32 -8.69
N THR A 20 4.89 -9.37 -9.30
CA THR A 20 4.78 -8.02 -8.74
C THR A 20 3.91 -7.97 -7.48
N GLY A 21 2.86 -8.79 -7.43
CA GLY A 21 2.03 -8.93 -6.22
C GLY A 21 2.81 -9.46 -5.02
N ALA A 22 3.74 -10.41 -5.23
CA ALA A 22 4.61 -10.90 -4.17
C ALA A 22 5.60 -9.83 -3.69
N LYS A 23 6.17 -9.05 -4.62
CA LYS A 23 7.05 -7.93 -4.31
C LYS A 23 6.33 -6.85 -3.49
N LEU A 24 5.11 -6.49 -3.86
CA LEU A 24 4.27 -5.55 -3.13
C LEU A 24 3.90 -6.07 -1.74
N ALA A 25 3.43 -7.31 -1.65
CA ALA A 25 3.11 -7.95 -0.37
C ALA A 25 4.34 -8.01 0.56
N TRP A 26 5.52 -8.27 0.03
CA TRP A 26 6.78 -8.22 0.77
C TRP A 26 7.10 -6.81 1.27
N TRP A 27 6.97 -5.77 0.44
CA TRP A 27 7.17 -4.39 0.86
C TRP A 27 6.17 -3.94 1.93
N ALA A 28 4.89 -4.26 1.75
CA ALA A 28 3.84 -4.02 2.74
C ALA A 28 4.14 -4.72 4.08
N THR A 29 4.55 -5.99 4.03
CA THR A 29 4.95 -6.77 5.20
C THR A 29 6.13 -6.13 5.92
N ARG A 30 7.22 -5.83 5.20
CA ARG A 30 8.39 -5.17 5.79
C ARG A 30 8.02 -3.84 6.46
N HIS A 31 7.16 -3.05 5.82
CA HIS A 31 6.70 -1.79 6.39
C HIS A 31 5.82 -1.95 7.64
N GLN A 32 4.99 -2.99 7.70
CA GLN A 32 4.21 -3.33 8.88
C GLN A 32 5.12 -3.78 10.02
N LEU A 33 6.04 -4.71 9.77
CA LEU A 33 6.93 -5.26 10.80
C LEU A 33 7.87 -4.22 11.42
N GLN A 34 8.14 -3.12 10.72
CA GLN A 34 8.94 -2.00 11.22
C GLN A 34 8.16 -1.02 12.11
N LYS A 35 6.85 -1.20 12.32
CA LYS A 35 6.07 -0.28 13.17
C LYS A 35 6.36 -0.55 14.65
N PRO A 36 6.61 0.49 15.48
CA PRO A 36 6.91 0.31 16.90
C PRO A 36 5.87 -0.51 17.65
N ILE A 37 4.59 -0.32 17.34
CA ILE A 37 3.50 -1.07 17.96
C ILE A 37 3.58 -2.57 17.71
N ILE A 38 4.06 -3.00 16.54
CA ILE A 38 4.24 -4.43 16.23
C ILE A 38 5.36 -5.02 17.08
N THR A 39 6.45 -4.29 17.28
CA THR A 39 7.54 -4.71 18.17
C THR A 39 7.08 -4.85 19.63
N ILE A 40 6.30 -3.88 20.12
CA ILE A 40 5.74 -3.93 21.48
C ILE A 40 4.84 -5.15 21.64
N LEU A 41 3.91 -5.37 20.71
CA LEU A 41 3.00 -6.52 20.75
C LEU A 41 3.75 -7.85 20.65
N ALA A 42 4.80 -7.93 19.83
CA ALA A 42 5.64 -9.12 19.73
C ALA A 42 6.29 -9.47 21.08
N GLY A 43 6.82 -8.46 21.77
CA GLY A 43 7.38 -8.63 23.12
C GLY A 43 6.34 -9.14 24.11
N THR A 44 5.14 -8.56 24.12
CA THR A 44 4.04 -9.01 24.99
C THR A 44 3.65 -10.46 24.73
N VAL A 45 3.50 -10.86 23.47
CA VAL A 45 3.17 -12.25 23.10
C VAL A 45 4.27 -13.22 23.50
N ALA A 46 5.54 -12.83 23.30
CA ALA A 46 6.68 -13.67 23.68
C ALA A 46 6.75 -13.90 25.19
N LEU A 47 6.55 -12.85 25.99
CA LEU A 47 6.52 -12.95 27.45
C LEU A 47 5.32 -13.78 27.93
N ALA A 48 4.13 -13.58 27.36
CA ALA A 48 2.95 -14.38 27.68
C ALA A 48 3.15 -15.86 27.35
N THR A 49 3.73 -16.16 26.19
CA THR A 49 4.04 -17.53 25.77
C THR A 49 4.99 -18.20 26.77
N ALA A 50 6.05 -17.50 27.17
CA ALA A 50 6.97 -18.00 28.18
C ALA A 50 6.28 -18.23 29.53
N ALA A 51 5.49 -17.27 30.02
CA ALA A 51 4.81 -17.39 31.32
C ALA A 51 3.82 -18.57 31.36
N ILE A 52 3.09 -18.82 30.27
CA ILE A 52 2.10 -19.90 30.18
C ILE A 52 2.74 -21.28 30.00
N ALA A 53 3.77 -21.38 29.15
CA ALA A 53 4.36 -22.66 28.78
C ALA A 53 5.56 -23.07 29.66
N TRP A 54 6.16 -22.14 30.41
CA TRP A 54 7.27 -22.43 31.31
C TRP A 54 6.96 -23.52 32.35
N PRO A 55 5.78 -23.54 33.01
CA PRO A 55 5.42 -24.60 33.95
C PRO A 55 5.37 -26.00 33.34
N LEU A 56 5.28 -26.12 32.02
CA LEU A 56 5.25 -27.41 31.32
C LEU A 56 6.64 -28.07 31.23
N GLY A 57 7.70 -27.36 31.59
CA GLY A 57 9.06 -27.91 31.78
C GLY A 57 9.76 -28.46 30.53
N ALA A 58 9.12 -28.45 29.36
CA ALA A 58 9.62 -29.12 28.15
C ALA A 58 10.64 -28.28 27.36
N LEU A 59 10.70 -26.96 27.57
CA LEU A 59 11.53 -26.03 26.80
C LEU A 59 12.14 -24.96 27.71
N SER A 60 13.31 -24.45 27.32
CA SER A 60 13.93 -23.30 28.00
C SER A 60 13.09 -22.01 27.81
N THR A 61 13.19 -21.05 28.74
CA THR A 61 12.51 -19.75 28.62
C THR A 61 12.87 -19.06 27.32
N ALA A 62 14.16 -19.13 26.92
CA ALA A 62 14.65 -18.55 25.69
C ALA A 62 13.95 -19.17 24.46
N SER A 63 13.81 -20.50 24.43
CA SER A 63 13.09 -21.21 23.37
C SER A 63 11.62 -20.78 23.28
N LEU A 64 10.96 -20.61 24.43
CA LEU A 64 9.56 -20.16 24.48
C LEU A 64 9.38 -18.71 24.01
N ILE A 65 10.30 -17.82 24.38
CA ILE A 65 10.33 -16.43 23.89
C ILE A 65 10.50 -16.41 22.37
N LEU A 66 11.48 -17.15 21.84
CA LEU A 66 11.72 -17.24 20.40
C LEU A 66 10.51 -17.82 19.65
N LEU A 67 9.85 -18.83 20.22
CA LEU A 67 8.64 -19.41 19.65
C LEU A 67 7.50 -18.39 19.61
N GLY A 68 7.28 -17.64 20.69
CA GLY A 68 6.28 -16.58 20.74
C GLY A 68 6.54 -15.47 19.71
N LEU A 69 7.80 -15.02 19.60
CA LEU A 69 8.22 -14.04 18.59
C LEU A 69 8.01 -14.56 17.17
N ALA A 70 8.50 -15.78 16.87
CA ALA A 70 8.40 -16.38 15.55
C ALA A 70 6.93 -16.58 15.14
N THR A 71 6.09 -17.04 16.06
CA THR A 71 4.66 -17.23 15.83
C THR A 71 3.97 -15.89 15.56
N PHE A 72 4.25 -14.87 16.37
CA PHE A 72 3.64 -13.56 16.20
C PHE A 72 4.08 -12.89 14.89
N TYR A 73 5.38 -12.80 14.62
CA TYR A 73 5.89 -12.21 13.38
C TYR A 73 5.45 -12.99 12.15
N GLY A 74 5.45 -14.33 12.23
CA GLY A 74 4.93 -15.20 11.17
C GLY A 74 3.45 -14.95 10.88
N ALA A 75 2.62 -14.83 11.93
CA ALA A 75 1.20 -14.55 11.79
C ALA A 75 0.94 -13.15 11.20
N VAL A 76 1.64 -12.11 11.67
CA VAL A 76 1.52 -10.75 11.12
C VAL A 76 1.96 -10.71 9.66
N ALA A 77 3.04 -11.40 9.30
CA ALA A 77 3.50 -11.49 7.92
C ALA A 77 2.48 -12.23 7.03
N ALA A 78 2.03 -13.41 7.45
CA ALA A 78 1.06 -14.21 6.70
C ALA A 78 -0.27 -13.47 6.48
N THR A 79 -0.80 -12.82 7.53
CA THR A 79 -2.03 -12.02 7.43
C THR A 79 -1.85 -10.79 6.54
N THR A 80 -0.72 -10.09 6.62
CA THR A 80 -0.43 -8.94 5.73
C THR A 80 -0.35 -9.38 4.27
N VAL A 81 0.35 -10.48 3.98
CA VAL A 81 0.46 -11.04 2.63
C VAL A 81 -0.92 -11.46 2.12
N ALA A 82 -1.68 -12.21 2.92
CA ALA A 82 -3.01 -12.67 2.53
C ALA A 82 -3.95 -11.50 2.25
N ALA A 83 -4.02 -10.52 3.15
CA ALA A 83 -4.86 -9.33 2.97
C ALA A 83 -4.49 -8.59 1.68
N HIS A 84 -3.20 -8.34 1.44
CA HIS A 84 -2.77 -7.63 0.24
C HIS A 84 -3.12 -8.40 -1.04
N LEU A 85 -2.84 -9.71 -1.10
CA LEU A 85 -3.19 -10.54 -2.26
C LEU A 85 -4.71 -10.63 -2.49
N ILE A 86 -5.51 -10.69 -1.42
CA ILE A 86 -6.97 -10.68 -1.51
C ILE A 86 -7.45 -9.34 -2.08
N THR A 87 -6.93 -8.21 -1.59
CA THR A 87 -7.28 -6.87 -2.09
C THR A 87 -6.93 -6.70 -3.56
N LEU A 88 -5.72 -7.07 -3.98
CA LEU A 88 -5.32 -7.01 -5.39
C LEU A 88 -6.20 -7.89 -6.28
N ARG A 89 -6.54 -9.10 -5.83
CA ARG A 89 -7.47 -9.99 -6.54
C ARG A 89 -8.88 -9.43 -6.60
N HIS A 90 -9.33 -8.78 -5.54
CA HIS A 90 -10.64 -8.15 -5.48
C HIS A 90 -10.72 -7.03 -6.52
N TRP A 91 -9.76 -6.11 -6.54
CA TRP A 91 -9.70 -5.03 -7.55
C TRP A 91 -9.62 -5.55 -8.98
N ALA A 92 -8.75 -6.54 -9.22
CA ALA A 92 -8.63 -7.16 -10.55
C ALA A 92 -9.92 -7.85 -11.02
N ARG A 93 -10.77 -8.33 -10.10
CA ARG A 93 -12.04 -8.99 -10.42
C ARG A 93 -13.22 -8.04 -10.62
N HIS A 94 -13.20 -6.87 -9.99
CA HIS A 94 -14.32 -5.90 -10.01
C HIS A 94 -14.06 -4.75 -10.99
N GLY A 95 -13.35 -5.01 -12.08
CA GLY A 95 -13.03 -4.01 -13.09
C GLY A 95 -11.68 -4.32 -13.70
N TRP A 96 -10.64 -3.63 -13.23
CA TRP A 96 -9.28 -3.80 -13.69
C TRP A 96 -8.29 -3.35 -12.62
N LEU A 97 -7.05 -3.79 -12.75
CA LEU A 97 -5.94 -3.36 -11.91
C LEU A 97 -4.75 -3.08 -12.82
N VAL A 98 -4.33 -1.82 -12.85
CA VAL A 98 -3.11 -1.40 -13.54
C VAL A 98 -2.07 -1.05 -12.48
N GLY A 99 -0.85 -1.48 -12.69
CA GLY A 99 0.26 -1.13 -11.80
C GLY A 99 1.43 -0.62 -12.60
N TYR A 100 2.09 0.38 -12.04
CA TYR A 100 3.22 1.09 -12.60
C TYR A 100 4.41 0.92 -11.66
N PHE A 101 5.48 0.32 -12.18
CA PHE A 101 6.63 -0.06 -11.36
C PHE A 101 7.92 0.52 -11.92
N THR A 102 8.74 1.06 -11.01
CA THR A 102 10.17 1.32 -11.24
C THR A 102 11.01 0.39 -10.35
N ALA A 103 12.33 0.52 -10.41
CA ALA A 103 13.23 -0.24 -9.54
C ALA A 103 12.90 -0.03 -8.05
N ASP A 104 12.51 1.20 -7.68
CA ASP A 104 12.42 1.63 -6.28
C ASP A 104 11.04 2.15 -5.87
N ALA A 105 10.04 2.16 -6.76
CA ALA A 105 8.68 2.56 -6.39
C ALA A 105 7.60 1.82 -7.19
N SER A 106 6.37 1.87 -6.67
CA SER A 106 5.18 1.36 -7.32
C SER A 106 3.99 2.27 -7.09
N GLN A 107 3.07 2.27 -8.05
CA GLN A 107 1.74 2.87 -7.92
C GLN A 107 0.73 1.93 -8.56
N LEU A 108 -0.39 1.69 -7.88
CA LEU A 108 -1.52 0.98 -8.45
C LEU A 108 -2.63 1.97 -8.81
N VAL A 109 -3.38 1.60 -9.84
CA VAL A 109 -4.60 2.28 -10.27
C VAL A 109 -5.68 1.22 -10.46
N HIS A 110 -6.86 1.47 -9.91
CA HIS A 110 -8.03 0.62 -10.09
C HIS A 110 -9.29 1.49 -10.10
N PRO A 111 -10.42 1.02 -10.65
CA PRO A 111 -11.66 1.75 -10.61
C PRO A 111 -12.38 1.51 -9.28
N GLU A 112 -13.08 2.51 -8.77
CA GLU A 112 -13.99 2.42 -7.62
C GLU A 112 -15.00 3.57 -7.73
N ASP A 113 -16.28 3.30 -7.49
CA ASP A 113 -17.35 4.34 -7.53
C ASP A 113 -17.36 5.22 -8.80
N GLY A 114 -16.97 4.67 -9.96
CA GLY A 114 -16.91 5.41 -11.22
C GLY A 114 -15.67 6.32 -11.38
N VAL A 115 -14.72 6.28 -10.45
CA VAL A 115 -13.48 7.08 -10.48
C VAL A 115 -12.23 6.20 -10.53
N TRP A 116 -11.11 6.77 -10.96
CA TRP A 116 -9.80 6.14 -10.80
C TRP A 116 -9.27 6.35 -9.40
N VAL A 117 -8.88 5.27 -8.73
CA VAL A 117 -8.25 5.33 -7.42
C VAL A 117 -6.78 5.00 -7.55
N LEU A 118 -5.94 5.96 -7.14
CA LEU A 118 -4.49 5.81 -7.08
C LEU A 118 -4.12 5.25 -5.69
N SER A 119 -3.94 3.94 -5.64
CA SER A 119 -3.67 3.17 -4.42
C SER A 119 -2.21 2.67 -4.33
N GLU A 120 -1.76 2.36 -3.11
CA GLU A 120 -0.51 1.65 -2.83
C GLU A 120 0.75 2.28 -3.46
N HIS A 121 1.01 3.54 -3.11
CA HIS A 121 2.29 4.19 -3.39
C HIS A 121 3.37 3.67 -2.43
N HIS A 122 4.10 2.64 -2.85
CA HIS A 122 5.27 2.16 -2.12
C HIS A 122 6.53 2.74 -2.73
N ALA A 123 7.43 3.19 -1.85
CA ALA A 123 8.82 3.40 -2.21
C ALA A 123 9.69 2.45 -1.38
N ARG A 124 10.69 1.83 -2.02
CA ARG A 124 11.59 0.85 -1.43
C ARG A 124 12.30 1.38 -0.17
N ARG A 125 12.49 2.69 -0.08
CA ARG A 125 13.06 3.40 1.06
C ARG A 125 12.09 4.48 1.54
N ARG A 126 12.05 4.72 2.86
CA ARG A 126 11.27 5.80 3.47
C ARG A 126 12.09 7.09 3.49
N GLY A 127 11.43 8.23 3.38
CA GLY A 127 12.03 9.56 3.51
C GLY A 127 11.72 10.48 2.33
N ARG A 128 12.17 11.74 2.44
CA ARG A 128 11.93 12.79 1.43
C ARG A 128 12.46 12.36 0.05
N GLY A 129 11.69 12.62 -1.01
CA GLY A 129 12.09 12.35 -2.40
C GLY A 129 11.94 10.89 -2.87
N HIS A 130 11.58 9.94 -2.01
CA HIS A 130 11.40 8.57 -2.43
C HIS A 130 10.12 8.39 -3.26
N GLY A 131 10.25 7.67 -4.38
CA GLY A 131 9.20 7.57 -5.40
C GLY A 131 9.07 8.82 -6.29
N ALA A 132 9.84 9.89 -6.08
CA ALA A 132 9.72 11.12 -6.86
C ALA A 132 9.94 10.89 -8.37
N GLN A 133 10.87 10.02 -8.75
CA GLN A 133 11.07 9.66 -10.16
C GLN A 133 9.81 9.01 -10.76
N LEU A 134 9.19 8.07 -10.05
CA LEU A 134 7.95 7.45 -10.52
C LEU A 134 6.85 8.50 -10.62
N ARG A 135 6.70 9.38 -9.62
CA ARG A 135 5.67 10.42 -9.63
C ARG A 135 5.85 11.44 -10.76
N ALA A 136 7.08 11.92 -10.97
CA ALA A 136 7.40 12.87 -12.02
C ALA A 136 7.08 12.33 -13.43
N LEU A 137 7.20 11.02 -13.64
CA LEU A 137 6.83 10.36 -14.88
C LEU A 137 5.31 10.06 -14.94
N LEU A 138 4.80 9.44 -13.88
CA LEU A 138 3.51 8.78 -13.89
C LEU A 138 2.34 9.75 -13.69
N TRP A 139 2.49 10.77 -12.85
CA TRP A 139 1.35 11.64 -12.53
C TRP A 139 0.92 12.50 -13.71
N PRO A 140 1.83 13.16 -14.46
CA PRO A 140 1.44 13.84 -15.69
C PRO A 140 0.77 12.88 -16.70
N HIS A 141 1.31 11.67 -16.87
CA HIS A 141 0.71 10.64 -17.74
C HIS A 141 -0.71 10.27 -17.31
N LEU A 142 -0.91 9.97 -16.02
CA LEU A 142 -2.22 9.59 -15.50
C LEU A 142 -3.22 10.74 -15.56
N MET A 143 -2.81 11.99 -15.32
CA MET A 143 -3.74 13.13 -15.41
C MET A 143 -4.12 13.38 -16.87
N GLY A 144 -3.17 13.31 -17.81
CA GLY A 144 -3.47 13.44 -19.23
C GLY A 144 -4.39 12.32 -19.74
N GLU A 145 -4.18 11.08 -19.31
CA GLU A 145 -5.07 9.96 -19.63
C GLU A 145 -6.44 10.10 -18.96
N ALA A 146 -6.49 10.59 -17.72
CA ALA A 146 -7.73 10.86 -17.01
C ALA A 146 -8.57 11.92 -17.72
N ASP A 147 -7.95 13.03 -18.15
CA ASP A 147 -8.61 14.08 -18.92
C ASP A 147 -9.10 13.56 -20.28
N ARG A 148 -8.27 12.78 -20.99
CA ARG A 148 -8.65 12.15 -22.27
C ARG A 148 -9.83 11.19 -22.15
N LEU A 149 -9.95 10.51 -21.01
CA LEU A 149 -10.97 9.47 -20.76
C LEU A 149 -12.14 9.97 -19.91
N ASP A 150 -12.19 11.27 -19.60
CA ASP A 150 -13.17 11.90 -18.73
C ASP A 150 -13.33 11.16 -17.38
N ALA A 151 -12.20 10.80 -16.77
CA ALA A 151 -12.15 10.05 -15.53
C ALA A 151 -11.68 10.95 -14.38
N ALA A 152 -12.49 11.06 -13.32
CA ALA A 152 -12.03 11.68 -12.07
C ALA A 152 -11.00 10.79 -11.36
N VAL A 153 -10.09 11.44 -10.63
CA VAL A 153 -8.99 10.79 -9.91
C VAL A 153 -9.15 11.00 -8.41
N ARG A 154 -9.06 9.91 -7.65
CA ARG A 154 -9.12 9.88 -6.18
C ARG A 154 -7.85 9.27 -5.61
N MET A 155 -7.38 9.83 -4.50
CA MET A 155 -6.31 9.25 -3.68
C MET A 155 -6.54 9.53 -2.21
N ALA A 156 -5.90 8.74 -1.35
CA ALA A 156 -6.07 8.87 0.10
C ALA A 156 -4.73 8.72 0.82
N THR A 157 -4.53 9.49 1.89
CA THR A 157 -3.35 9.39 2.74
C THR A 157 -3.66 9.72 4.18
N ARG A 158 -3.01 9.02 5.11
CA ARG A 158 -3.04 9.35 6.56
C ARG A 158 -1.92 10.30 6.99
N VAL A 159 -1.06 10.71 6.06
CA VAL A 159 0.08 11.57 6.34
C VAL A 159 -0.22 12.96 5.77
N PRO A 160 -0.53 13.97 6.61
CA PRO A 160 -0.90 15.30 6.14
C PRO A 160 0.13 15.92 5.19
N MET A 161 1.42 15.79 5.53
CA MET A 161 2.51 16.27 4.69
C MET A 161 2.51 15.65 3.28
N LEU A 162 2.09 14.39 3.13
CA LEU A 162 1.94 13.78 1.80
C LEU A 162 0.74 14.36 1.05
N ALA A 163 -0.36 14.70 1.74
CA ALA A 163 -1.50 15.33 1.09
C ALA A 163 -1.12 16.69 0.48
N ASP A 164 -0.37 17.51 1.22
CA ASP A 164 0.13 18.79 0.73
C ASP A 164 1.08 18.61 -0.45
N GLN A 165 1.98 17.62 -0.37
CA GLN A 165 2.87 17.27 -1.47
C GLN A 165 2.09 16.85 -2.73
N TYR A 166 1.02 16.05 -2.57
CA TYR A 166 0.20 15.58 -3.69
C TYR A 166 -0.51 16.73 -4.38
N ARG A 167 -1.04 17.69 -3.60
CA ARG A 167 -1.67 18.90 -4.14
C ARG A 167 -0.70 19.81 -4.87
N ALA A 168 0.55 19.87 -4.43
CA ALA A 168 1.58 20.67 -5.09
C ALA A 168 2.04 20.06 -6.44
N GLU A 169 2.02 18.73 -6.52
CA GLU A 169 2.53 17.98 -7.69
C GLU A 169 1.41 17.64 -8.71
N ILE A 170 0.12 17.68 -8.33
CA ILE A 170 -1.02 17.38 -9.20
C ILE A 170 -1.96 18.59 -9.31
N PRO A 171 -1.97 19.29 -10.47
CA PRO A 171 -2.89 20.41 -10.70
C PRO A 171 -4.36 20.00 -10.63
N GLY A 172 -5.18 20.78 -9.92
CA GLY A 172 -6.61 20.53 -9.76
C GLY A 172 -6.96 19.50 -8.68
N LEU A 173 -5.97 18.94 -7.97
CA LEU A 173 -6.21 18.06 -6.84
C LEU A 173 -6.64 18.87 -5.61
N VAL A 174 -7.83 18.59 -5.10
CA VAL A 174 -8.40 19.23 -3.91
C VAL A 174 -8.70 18.22 -2.81
N VAL A 175 -8.79 18.69 -1.57
CA VAL A 175 -9.29 17.86 -0.47
C VAL A 175 -10.79 17.70 -0.65
N ASP A 176 -11.23 16.45 -0.80
CA ASP A 176 -12.64 16.08 -0.88
C ASP A 176 -13.24 15.93 0.51
N ARG A 177 -12.62 15.07 1.35
CA ARG A 177 -13.04 14.84 2.73
C ARG A 177 -11.91 14.37 3.63
N VAL A 178 -12.11 14.49 4.94
CA VAL A 178 -11.23 13.93 5.97
C VAL A 178 -12.04 13.01 6.87
N GLU A 179 -11.66 11.73 6.92
CA GLU A 179 -12.41 10.70 7.64
C GLU A 179 -11.46 9.81 8.45
N ALA A 180 -11.69 9.70 9.77
CA ALA A 180 -10.87 8.91 10.68
C ALA A 180 -9.34 9.15 10.55
N GLY A 181 -8.94 10.41 10.31
CA GLY A 181 -7.54 10.80 10.10
C GLY A 181 -6.96 10.46 8.72
N VAL A 182 -7.79 10.04 7.76
CA VAL A 182 -7.45 9.87 6.35
C VAL A 182 -7.90 11.11 5.58
N VAL A 183 -6.98 11.74 4.85
CA VAL A 183 -7.28 12.82 3.90
C VAL A 183 -7.57 12.20 2.54
N HIS A 184 -8.79 12.38 2.05
CA HIS A 184 -9.22 11.99 0.72
C HIS A 184 -9.08 13.19 -0.22
N LEU A 185 -8.40 12.98 -1.33
CA LEU A 185 -8.11 13.98 -2.34
C LEU A 185 -8.77 13.56 -3.65
N MET A 186 -9.36 14.53 -4.35
CA MET A 186 -10.04 14.30 -5.60
C MET A 186 -9.65 15.37 -6.64
N ARG A 187 -9.54 14.95 -7.89
CA ARG A 187 -9.39 15.81 -9.06
C ARG A 187 -10.46 15.41 -10.07
N GLN A 188 -11.22 16.39 -10.55
CA GLN A 188 -12.13 16.19 -11.68
C GLN A 188 -11.32 16.24 -13.00
N SER A 189 -11.81 15.56 -14.03
CA SER A 189 -11.30 15.76 -15.40
C SER A 189 -11.45 17.23 -15.80
N ALA A 190 -10.47 17.74 -16.52
CA ALA A 190 -10.44 19.13 -17.00
C ALA A 190 -11.29 19.33 -18.26
#